data_AF-A0A536BR52-F1
#
_entry.id   AF-A0A536BR52-F1
#
_cell.length_a   1.000
_cell.length_b   1.000
_cell.length_c   1.000
_cell.angle_alpha   90.00
_cell.angle_beta   90.00
_cell.angle_gamma   90.00
#
_symmetry.space_group_name_H-M   'P 1'
#
loop_
_entity.id
_entity.type
_entity.pdbx_description
1 polymer ?
#
loop_
_entity_poly.entity_id
_entity_poly.type
_entity_poly.pdbx_seq_one_letter_code
_entity_poly.pdbx_strand_id
1 'polypeptide(L)'
;MTLPPEQVQEQRDDLVEQVAREIQLRGLTAPAVHFLQASRPYRPLGPNAMLFFDPVLRGLFGGEFASASEILADDDGIEQLIARLEEIEEEIAWDA
;
A
#
# COMPACT_ATOMS: atom_id res chain seq x y z
N MET A 1 -2.56 -22.62 -12.58
CA MET A 1 -3.48 -21.96 -13.51
C MET A 1 -3.27 -20.47 -13.32
N THR A 2 -2.77 -19.76 -14.32
CA THR A 2 -2.58 -18.29 -14.24
C THR A 2 -3.95 -17.63 -14.31
N LEU A 3 -4.25 -16.72 -13.39
CA LEU A 3 -5.50 -15.96 -13.40
C LEU A 3 -5.57 -15.06 -14.65
N PRO A 4 -6.75 -14.85 -15.25
CA PRO A 4 -6.97 -13.82 -16.25
C PRO A 4 -6.65 -12.42 -15.67
N PRO A 5 -6.14 -11.50 -16.52
CA PRO A 5 -5.62 -10.20 -16.05
C PRO A 5 -6.66 -9.32 -15.35
N GLU A 6 -7.94 -9.43 -15.70
CA GLU A 6 -9.03 -8.70 -15.03
C GLU A 6 -9.18 -9.11 -13.55
N GLN A 7 -9.09 -10.41 -13.24
CA GLN A 7 -9.23 -10.93 -11.88
C GLN A 7 -8.02 -10.57 -11.01
N VAL A 8 -6.84 -10.43 -11.62
CA VAL A 8 -5.63 -9.98 -10.92
C VAL A 8 -5.77 -8.51 -10.52
N GLN A 9 -6.35 -7.67 -11.38
CA GLN A 9 -6.60 -6.27 -11.06
C GLN A 9 -7.63 -6.13 -9.93
N GLU A 10 -8.78 -6.81 -10.03
CA GLU A 10 -9.82 -6.78 -9.00
C GLU A 10 -9.27 -7.22 -7.64
N GLN A 11 -8.50 -8.31 -7.61
CA GLN A 11 -7.86 -8.78 -6.39
C GLN A 11 -6.87 -7.76 -5.81
N ARG A 12 -6.12 -7.04 -6.66
CA ARG A 12 -5.22 -5.97 -6.21
C ARG A 12 -5.99 -4.80 -5.64
N ASP A 13 -7.07 -4.37 -6.30
CA ASP A 13 -7.90 -3.26 -5.84
C ASP A 13 -8.51 -3.56 -4.46
N ASP A 14 -9.00 -4.79 -4.24
CA ASP A 14 -9.50 -5.25 -2.94
C ASP A 14 -8.42 -5.21 -1.85
N LEU A 15 -7.19 -5.62 -2.17
CA LEU A 15 -6.08 -5.59 -1.23
C LEU A 15 -5.66 -4.15 -0.89
N VAL A 16 -5.58 -3.28 -1.90
CA VAL A 16 -5.29 -1.85 -1.74
C VAL A 16 -6.31 -1.22 -0.80
N GLU A 17 -7.60 -1.48 -1.02
CA GLU A 17 -8.68 -0.98 -0.18
C GLU A 17 -8.57 -1.47 1.27
N GLN A 18 -8.30 -2.77 1.46
CA GLN A 18 -8.13 -3.35 2.79
C GLN A 18 -6.96 -2.71 3.55
N VAL A 19 -5.81 -2.56 2.91
CA VAL A 19 -4.62 -1.97 3.53
C VAL A 19 -4.83 -0.49 3.80
N ALA A 20 -5.41 0.26 2.87
CA ALA A 20 -5.69 1.69 3.04
C ALA A 20 -6.61 1.94 4.25
N ARG A 21 -7.68 1.15 4.42
CA ARG A 21 -8.58 1.26 5.58
C ARG A 21 -7.88 0.96 6.89
N GLU A 22 -7.02 -0.05 6.93
CA GLU A 22 -6.27 -0.40 8.15
C GLU A 22 -5.28 0.69 8.56
N ILE A 23 -4.64 1.34 7.58
CA ILE A 23 -3.78 2.51 7.80
C ILE A 23 -4.60 3.68 8.36
N GLN A 24 -5.76 3.95 7.76
CA GLN A 24 -6.69 5.00 8.19
C GLN A 24 -7.16 4.76 9.63
N LEU A 25 -7.62 3.54 9.96
CA LEU A 25 -8.12 3.18 11.29
C LEU A 25 -7.08 3.41 12.40
N ARG A 26 -5.80 3.37 12.07
CA ARG A 26 -4.68 3.62 13.00
C ARG A 26 -4.26 5.08 13.06
N GLY A 27 -4.86 5.96 12.26
CA GLY A 27 -4.46 7.36 12.13
C GLY A 27 -3.08 7.53 11.49
N LEU A 28 -2.68 6.59 10.62
CA LEU A 28 -1.35 6.55 10.01
C LEU A 28 -1.35 6.98 8.53
N THR A 29 -2.45 7.55 8.01
CA THR A 29 -2.59 7.94 6.59
C THR A 29 -1.45 8.83 6.11
N ALA A 30 -1.29 10.03 6.69
CA ALA A 30 -0.23 10.98 6.32
C ALA A 30 1.20 10.39 6.42
N PRO A 31 1.63 9.76 7.54
CA PRO A 31 2.97 9.16 7.60
C PRO A 31 3.16 8.00 6.62
N ALA A 32 2.11 7.23 6.31
CA ALA A 32 2.19 6.17 5.30
C ALA A 32 2.38 6.73 3.88
N VAL A 33 1.61 7.75 3.50
CA VAL A 33 1.77 8.44 2.20
C VAL A 33 3.20 8.96 2.04
N HIS A 34 3.71 9.68 3.03
CA HIS A 34 5.07 10.20 3.00
C HIS A 34 6.14 9.11 2.90
N PHE A 35 5.98 8.01 3.65
CA PHE A 35 6.90 6.88 3.58
C PHE A 35 6.90 6.22 2.19
N LEU A 36 5.71 5.97 1.63
CA LEU A 36 5.56 5.33 0.32
C LEU A 36 6.10 6.23 -0.80
N GLN A 37 5.86 7.53 -0.75
CA GLN A 37 6.44 8.50 -1.69
C GLN A 37 7.97 8.57 -1.56
N ALA A 38 8.51 8.55 -0.34
CA ALA A 38 9.95 8.52 -0.09
C ALA A 38 10.61 7.22 -0.56
N SER A 39 9.84 6.14 -0.76
CA SER A 39 10.35 4.87 -1.27
C SER A 39 10.62 4.87 -2.79
N ARG A 40 10.11 5.87 -3.54
CA ARG A 40 10.25 6.01 -5.01
C ARG A 40 11.66 5.79 -5.57
N PRO A 41 12.74 6.33 -4.97
CA PRO A 41 14.11 6.14 -5.48
C PRO A 41 14.58 4.67 -5.46
N TYR A 42 13.96 3.82 -4.64
CA TYR A 42 14.37 2.42 -4.45
C TYR A 42 13.60 1.44 -5.33
N ARG A 43 12.54 1.88 -6.01
CA ARG A 43 11.73 1.06 -6.92
C ARG A 43 12.51 0.33 -8.02
N PRO A 44 13.55 0.92 -8.64
CA PRO A 44 14.36 0.20 -9.63
C PRO A 44 15.06 -1.06 -9.10
N LEU A 45 15.15 -1.23 -7.78
CA LEU A 45 15.70 -2.43 -7.15
C LEU A 45 14.71 -3.61 -7.16
N GLY A 46 13.47 -3.37 -7.60
CA GLY A 46 12.42 -4.35 -7.78
C GLY A 46 11.91 -4.95 -6.46
N PRO A 47 11.28 -6.15 -6.52
CA PRO A 47 10.62 -6.77 -5.36
C PRO A 47 11.55 -7.00 -4.16
N ASN A 48 12.86 -7.17 -4.41
CA ASN A 48 13.85 -7.38 -3.35
C ASN A 48 14.08 -6.13 -2.48
N ALA A 49 13.79 -4.93 -3.00
CA ALA A 49 13.85 -3.67 -2.24
C ALA A 49 12.84 -3.68 -1.09
N MET A 50 11.69 -4.29 -1.29
CA MET A 50 10.59 -4.26 -0.34
C MET A 50 10.85 -5.20 0.84
N LEU A 51 11.66 -6.25 0.65
CA LEU A 51 12.20 -7.07 1.75
C LEU A 51 13.05 -6.25 2.73
N PHE A 52 13.72 -5.20 2.28
CA PHE A 52 14.47 -4.30 3.17
C PHE A 52 13.54 -3.45 4.05
N PHE A 53 12.38 -3.07 3.52
CA PHE A 53 11.37 -2.29 4.25
C PHE A 53 10.42 -3.16 5.07
N ASP A 54 10.37 -4.48 4.82
CA ASP A 54 9.50 -5.45 5.49
C ASP A 54 9.47 -5.32 7.03
N PRO A 55 10.59 -5.13 7.76
CA PRO A 55 10.54 -4.93 9.21
C PRO A 55 9.78 -3.66 9.65
N VAL A 56 9.94 -2.56 8.90
CA VAL A 56 9.27 -1.28 9.16
C VAL A 56 7.78 -1.40 8.83
N LEU A 57 7.47 -2.03 7.71
CA LEU A 57 6.11 -2.30 7.25
C LEU A 57 5.36 -3.21 8.23
N ARG A 58 5.98 -4.30 8.69
CA ARG A 58 5.42 -5.19 9.73
C ARG A 58 5.29 -4.48 11.08
N GLY A 59 6.16 -3.52 11.40
CA GLY A 59 6.07 -2.74 12.63
C GLY A 59 4.93 -1.72 12.62
N LEU A 60 4.71 -1.04 11.49
CA LEU A 60 3.67 -0.02 11.32
C LEU A 60 2.30 -0.63 11.04
N PHE A 61 2.26 -1.64 10.18
CA PHE A 61 1.05 -2.28 9.71
C PHE A 61 0.77 -3.59 10.47
N GLY A 62 1.72 -4.17 11.19
CA GLY A 62 1.49 -5.43 11.92
C GLY A 62 1.76 -6.63 11.02
N GLY A 63 2.50 -7.60 11.55
CA GLY A 63 3.11 -8.69 10.78
C GLY A 63 2.17 -9.70 10.13
N GLU A 64 0.85 -9.49 10.17
CA GLU A 64 -0.16 -10.38 9.58
C GLU A 64 -0.70 -9.90 8.22
N PHE A 65 -0.30 -8.73 7.73
CA PHE A 65 -0.72 -8.27 6.40
C PHE A 65 0.05 -8.98 5.27
N ALA A 66 -0.32 -10.24 5.00
CA ALA A 66 0.05 -10.92 3.77
C ALA A 66 -0.29 -10.05 2.54
N SER A 67 -1.41 -9.32 2.60
CA SER A 67 -1.88 -8.35 1.61
C SER A 67 -0.90 -7.21 1.32
N ALA A 68 -0.23 -6.68 2.34
CA ALA A 68 0.67 -5.54 2.18
C ALA A 68 1.94 -5.94 1.42
N SER A 69 2.48 -7.14 1.68
CA SER A 69 3.63 -7.64 0.94
C SER A 69 3.33 -7.84 -0.55
N GLU A 70 2.10 -8.19 -0.92
CA GLU A 70 1.68 -8.34 -2.31
C GLU A 70 1.55 -6.98 -3.02
N ILE A 71 0.88 -6.00 -2.40
CA ILE A 71 0.75 -4.64 -2.96
C ILE A 71 2.12 -3.98 -3.14
N LEU A 72 3.02 -4.21 -2.19
CA LEU A 72 4.35 -3.62 -2.19
C LEU A 72 5.30 -4.36 -3.14
N ALA A 73 4.94 -5.51 -3.71
CA ALA A 73 5.83 -6.28 -4.57
C ALA A 73 6.10 -5.61 -5.94
N ASP A 74 5.22 -4.71 -6.39
CA ASP A 74 5.36 -3.97 -7.63
C ASP A 74 5.00 -2.49 -7.50
N ASP A 75 5.49 -1.68 -8.43
CA ASP A 75 5.35 -0.22 -8.41
C ASP A 75 3.89 0.23 -8.58
N ASP A 76 3.08 -0.52 -9.32
CA ASP A 76 1.68 -0.17 -9.59
C ASP A 76 0.84 -0.30 -8.32
N GLY A 77 1.06 -1.37 -7.55
CA GLY A 77 0.40 -1.57 -6.25
C GLY A 77 0.77 -0.46 -5.25
N ILE A 78 2.05 -0.05 -5.20
CA ILE A 78 2.50 1.06 -4.36
C ILE A 78 1.81 2.37 -4.76
N GLU A 79 1.72 2.69 -6.06
CA GLU A 79 1.06 3.90 -6.52
C GLU A 79 -0.46 3.88 -6.28
N GLN A 80 -1.12 2.74 -6.46
CA GLN A 80 -2.54 2.59 -6.13
C GLN A 80 -2.80 2.80 -4.64
N LEU A 81 -1.92 2.29 -3.77
CA LEU A 81 -2.03 2.50 -2.34
C LEU A 81 -1.82 3.96 -1.95
N ILE A 82 -0.84 4.65 -2.56
CA ILE A 82 -0.63 6.09 -2.34
C ILE A 82 -1.89 6.86 -2.73
N ALA A 83 -2.40 6.64 -3.95
CA ALA A 83 -3.59 7.34 -4.45
C ALA A 83 -4.80 7.12 -3.54
N ARG A 84 -5.05 5.88 -3.09
CA ARG A 84 -6.18 5.63 -2.18
C ARG A 84 -6.04 6.29 -0.81
N LEU A 85 -4.82 6.33 -0.26
CA LEU A 85 -4.58 7.02 1.01
C LEU A 85 -4.78 8.53 0.88
N GLU A 86 -4.36 9.13 -0.24
CA GLU A 86 -4.59 10.55 -0.54
C GLU A 86 -6.09 10.85 -0.70
N GLU A 87 -6.85 10.01 -1.39
CA GLU A 87 -8.32 10.13 -1.51
C GLU A 87 -9.01 10.08 -0.13
N ILE A 88 -8.62 9.13 0.72
CA ILE A 88 -9.16 9.02 2.08
C ILE A 88 -8.86 10.28 2.91
N GLU A 89 -7.65 10.84 2.78
CA GLU A 89 -7.28 12.07 3.47
C GLU A 89 -8.10 13.28 2.99
N GLU A 90 -8.33 13.37 1.67
CA GLU A 90 -9.22 14.38 1.09
C GLU A 90 -10.68 14.21 1.58
N GLU A 91 -11.22 13.00 1.60
CA GLU A 91 -12.56 12.71 2.13
C GLU A 91 -12.72 13.18 3.58
N ILE A 92 -11.76 12.85 4.46
CA ILE A 92 -11.78 13.28 5.86
C ILE A 92 -11.68 14.80 5.99
N ALA A 93 -10.85 15.45 5.18
CA ALA A 93 -10.67 16.90 5.23
C ALA A 93 -11.92 17.68 4.80
N TRP A 94 -12.77 17.08 3.94
CA TRP A 94 -14.01 17.71 3.47
C TRP A 94 -15.19 17.44 4.42
N ASP A 95 -15.12 16.40 5.24
CA ASP A 95 -16.12 16.04 6.26
C ASP A 95 -15.92 16.77 7.62
N ALA A 96 -14.79 17.48 7.82
CA ALA A 96 -14.40 18.16 9.05
C ALA A 96 -14.78 19.66 9.10
#